data_AF-A0A3D8JA55-F1
#
_entry.id   AF-A0A3D8JA55-F1
#
_cell.length_a   1.000
_cell.length_b   1.000
_cell.length_c   1.000
_cell.angle_alpha   90.00
_cell.angle_beta   90.00
_cell.angle_gamma   90.00
#
_symmetry.space_group_name_H-M   'P 1'
#
loop_
_entity.id
_entity.type
_entity.pdbx_description
1 polymer ?
#
loop_
_entity_poly.entity_id
_entity_poly.type
_entity_poly.pdbx_seq_one_letter_code
_entity_poly.pdbx_strand_id
1 'polypeptide(L)'
;MITQEDILNTLKTIIYPNFKKDIVSFGFVKDVNLHQEQLALRIEIPSNSIEVINQLTNEVNEKIRSLGIKKIQLDIKTPQPNENKPAMTKNIAPQIKNFIMVSSGKGGVGKSTTSVNLAIALAQQGKKVGLLDADIYGPNIPRMLGLHTNKPEVDSSGKKLFPLKAYGIEMMSMGVLYDANQSLIWRGPMIMRAIQQMLTDVLWSELDILVIDMPPGTGDAQLTFAQSVPVSAGITVTTPQQVSLDDSARSLDMFQKLNIPIAGIVENMSGFICSHCNHESDIFGKGSSEKLAKQYDTNILAQIPLEGKIREGGDNGKPIVFFNPESVSAKSYTKMADTLISFLKQVNQNNLADNKDIQPTQDNSHLH
;
A
#
# COMPACT_ATOMS: atom_id res chain seq x y z
N MET A 1 20.94 24.02 43.01
CA MET A 1 21.41 24.10 41.60
C MET A 1 20.17 23.99 40.73
N ILE A 2 20.05 24.81 39.69
CA ILE A 2 18.92 24.74 38.76
C ILE A 2 19.10 23.49 37.90
N THR A 3 18.06 22.68 37.77
CA THR A 3 18.07 21.47 36.94
C THR A 3 17.37 21.70 35.60
N GLN A 4 17.60 20.79 34.65
CA GLN A 4 16.87 20.79 33.38
C GLN A 4 15.36 20.57 33.59
N GLU A 5 14.97 19.83 34.64
CA GLU A 5 13.56 19.60 34.99
C GLU A 5 12.89 20.88 35.50
N ASP A 6 13.59 21.69 36.29
CA ASP A 6 13.10 23.01 36.74
C ASP A 6 12.80 23.92 35.54
N ILE A 7 13.71 23.93 34.55
CA ILE A 7 13.52 24.71 33.32
C ILE A 7 12.29 24.22 32.54
N LEU A 8 12.15 22.90 32.35
CA LEU A 8 10.99 22.33 31.65
C LEU A 8 9.67 22.62 32.37
N ASN A 9 9.65 22.55 33.70
CA ASN A 9 8.47 22.87 34.50
C ASN A 9 8.10 24.36 34.41
N THR A 10 9.09 25.26 34.35
CA THR A 10 8.86 26.67 34.08
C THR A 10 8.32 26.91 32.67
N LEU A 11 8.89 26.26 31.65
CA LEU A 11 8.42 26.38 30.26
C LEU A 11 6.99 25.82 30.07
N LYS A 12 6.57 24.83 30.86
CA LYS A 12 5.18 24.33 30.86
C LYS A 12 4.14 25.38 31.27
N THR A 13 4.55 26.47 31.90
CA THR A 13 3.63 27.57 32.26
C THR A 13 3.38 28.53 31.09
N ILE A 14 4.11 28.41 29.98
CA ILE A 14 4.03 29.31 28.82
C ILE A 14 2.99 28.78 27.84
N ILE A 15 1.85 29.46 27.78
CA ILE A 15 0.76 29.10 26.87
C ILE A 15 1.08 29.62 25.48
N TYR A 16 0.96 28.76 24.47
CA TYR A 16 1.20 29.18 23.09
C TYR A 16 0.10 30.18 22.65
N PRO A 17 0.45 31.34 22.05
CA PRO A 17 -0.51 32.40 21.72
C PRO A 17 -1.67 31.91 20.86
N ASN A 18 -2.90 32.30 21.21
CA ASN A 18 -4.17 31.87 20.58
C ASN A 18 -4.57 30.40 20.83
N PHE A 19 -3.86 29.68 21.71
CA PHE A 19 -4.19 28.32 22.10
C PHE A 19 -4.33 28.18 23.63
N LYS A 20 -4.80 27.02 24.09
CA LYS A 20 -5.04 26.72 25.52
C LYS A 20 -3.99 25.79 26.15
N LYS A 21 -2.95 25.43 25.40
CA LYS A 21 -1.96 24.41 25.79
C LYS A 21 -0.56 25.01 25.73
N ASP A 22 0.34 24.52 26.58
CA ASP A 22 1.68 25.05 26.72
C ASP A 22 2.67 24.52 25.68
N ILE A 23 3.74 25.27 25.46
CA ILE A 23 4.78 24.98 24.45
C ILE A 23 5.52 23.64 24.69
N VAL A 24 5.59 23.14 25.93
CA VAL A 24 6.23 21.85 26.24
C VAL A 24 5.28 20.71 25.91
N SER A 25 4.02 20.81 26.33
CA SER A 25 3.00 19.80 26.04
C SER A 25 2.65 19.73 24.54
N PHE A 26 2.87 20.80 23.78
CA PHE A 26 2.83 20.79 22.31
C PHE A 26 4.06 20.13 21.67
N GLY A 27 5.14 19.91 22.43
CA GLY A 27 6.39 19.36 21.91
C GLY A 27 7.18 20.35 21.06
N PHE A 28 6.97 21.67 21.26
CA PHE A 28 7.69 22.72 20.54
C PHE A 28 9.12 22.91 21.07
N VAL A 29 9.34 22.66 22.37
CA VAL A 29 10.69 22.69 22.95
C VAL A 29 11.48 21.46 22.47
N LYS A 30 12.53 21.68 21.65
CA LYS A 30 13.33 20.60 21.05
C LYS A 30 14.60 20.32 21.84
N ASP A 31 15.31 21.37 22.22
CA ASP A 31 16.58 21.25 22.93
C ASP A 31 16.60 22.18 24.14
N VAL A 32 17.07 21.65 25.27
CA VAL A 32 17.29 22.38 26.52
C VAL A 32 18.69 22.02 27.03
N ASN A 33 19.66 22.90 26.82
CA ASN A 33 21.05 22.68 27.22
C ASN A 33 21.46 23.72 28.26
N LEU A 34 21.57 23.28 29.51
CA LEU A 34 22.06 24.11 30.62
C LEU A 34 23.53 23.79 30.89
N HIS A 35 24.41 24.78 30.76
CA HIS A 35 25.81 24.64 31.11
C HIS A 35 26.24 25.80 32.00
N GLN A 36 26.57 25.50 33.26
CA GLN A 36 26.84 26.49 34.32
C GLN A 36 25.65 27.46 34.49
N GLU A 37 25.83 28.74 34.13
CA GLU A 37 24.80 29.79 34.21
C GLU A 37 24.26 30.22 32.82
N GLN A 38 24.54 29.44 31.78
CA GLN A 38 24.11 29.70 30.41
C GLN A 38 23.12 28.65 29.95
N LEU A 39 21.96 29.10 29.47
CA LEU A 39 20.92 28.24 28.91
C LEU A 39 20.81 28.45 27.41
N ALA A 40 20.91 27.37 26.63
CA ALA A 40 20.53 27.35 25.23
C ALA A 40 19.19 26.61 25.08
N LEU A 41 18.21 27.28 24.46
CA LEU A 41 16.88 26.76 24.18
C LEU A 41 16.61 26.79 22.68
N ARG A 42 16.15 25.66 22.13
CA ARG A 42 15.58 25.61 20.78
C ARG A 42 14.09 25.31 20.87
N ILE A 43 13.27 26.16 20.26
CA ILE A 43 11.82 26.00 20.20
C ILE A 43 11.38 26.07 18.73
N GLU A 44 10.65 25.06 18.28
CA GLU A 44 10.09 24.99 16.93
C GLU A 44 8.57 25.16 16.99
N ILE A 45 8.07 26.22 16.36
CA ILE A 45 6.63 26.58 16.38
C ILE A 45 6.04 26.60 14.96
N PRO A 46 4.75 26.27 14.77
CA PRO A 46 4.12 26.23 13.45
C PRO A 46 3.76 27.61 12.88
N SER A 47 4.19 28.70 13.52
CA SER A 47 3.92 30.07 13.08
C SER A 47 5.21 30.79 12.69
N ASN A 48 5.15 31.57 11.63
CA ASN A 48 6.18 32.52 11.20
C ASN A 48 5.82 33.97 11.58
N SER A 49 4.76 34.18 12.37
CA SER A 49 4.35 35.52 12.80
C SER A 49 5.39 36.11 13.74
N ILE A 50 5.90 37.28 13.37
CA ILE A 50 6.86 38.06 14.17
C ILE A 50 6.27 38.39 15.55
N GLU A 51 4.96 38.64 15.63
CA GLU A 51 4.27 38.94 16.89
C GLU A 51 4.29 37.74 17.84
N VAL A 52 3.99 36.53 17.34
CA VAL A 52 4.01 35.28 18.11
C VAL A 52 5.43 34.96 18.58
N ILE A 53 6.42 35.13 17.70
CA ILE A 53 7.84 34.89 18.03
C ILE A 53 8.30 35.86 19.11
N ASN A 54 7.98 37.15 18.99
CA ASN A 54 8.37 38.17 19.97
C ASN A 54 7.68 37.95 21.32
N GLN A 55 6.39 37.59 21.32
CA GLN A 55 5.65 37.30 22.54
C GLN A 55 6.29 36.11 23.30
N LEU A 56 6.54 35.00 22.60
CA LEU A 56 7.19 33.83 23.19
C LEU A 56 8.62 34.13 23.65
N THR A 57 9.37 34.92 22.87
CA THR A 57 10.72 35.35 23.24
C THR A 57 10.72 36.09 24.56
N ASN A 58 9.80 37.04 24.73
CA ASN A 58 9.70 37.84 25.94
C ASN A 58 9.28 36.98 27.14
N GLU A 59 8.25 36.15 26.98
CA GLU A 59 7.72 35.32 28.06
C GLU A 59 8.72 34.25 28.52
N VAL A 60 9.44 33.61 27.59
CA VAL A 60 10.52 32.67 27.91
C VAL A 60 11.65 33.38 28.65
N ASN A 61 12.10 34.53 28.15
CA ASN A 61 13.19 35.26 28.80
C ASN A 61 12.82 35.73 30.22
N GLU A 62 11.62 36.22 30.43
CA GLU A 62 11.14 36.67 31.75
C GLU A 62 11.10 35.51 32.74
N LYS A 63 10.45 34.41 32.37
CA LYS A 63 10.27 33.25 33.25
C LYS A 63 11.55 32.48 33.52
N ILE A 64 12.49 32.45 32.58
CA ILE A 64 13.78 31.80 32.80
C ILE A 64 14.73 32.68 33.63
N ARG A 65 14.68 34.01 33.46
CA ARG A 65 15.47 34.93 34.30
C ARG A 65 15.05 34.88 35.77
N SER A 66 13.76 34.67 36.06
CA SER A 66 13.28 34.54 37.44
C SER A 66 13.84 33.30 38.17
N LEU A 67 14.34 32.30 37.43
CA LEU A 67 15.07 31.16 38.00
C LEU A 67 16.52 31.50 38.38
N GLY A 68 17.04 32.66 38.00
CA GLY A 68 18.42 33.08 38.25
C GLY A 68 19.40 32.84 37.09
N ILE A 69 18.92 32.42 35.92
CA ILE A 69 19.74 32.23 34.72
C ILE A 69 19.94 33.59 34.03
N LYS A 70 21.20 34.05 33.95
CA LYS A 70 21.53 35.39 33.44
C LYS A 70 21.70 35.44 31.92
N LYS A 71 22.16 34.34 31.31
CA LYS A 71 22.45 34.29 29.88
C LYS A 71 21.60 33.22 29.22
N ILE A 72 20.70 33.67 28.34
CA ILE A 72 19.77 32.82 27.60
C ILE A 72 20.05 33.01 26.12
N GLN A 73 20.37 31.92 25.43
CA GLN A 73 20.42 31.85 23.99
C GLN A 73 19.15 31.14 23.52
N LEU A 74 18.20 31.91 23.01
CA LEU A 74 16.91 31.41 22.55
C LEU A 74 16.87 31.41 21.02
N ASP A 75 16.62 30.24 20.45
CA ASP A 75 16.44 30.03 19.00
C ASP A 75 14.99 29.56 18.77
N ILE A 76 14.11 30.49 18.39
CA ILE A 76 12.74 30.17 17.96
C ILE A 76 12.72 30.14 16.44
N LYS A 77 12.37 28.99 15.87
CA LYS A 77 12.27 28.81 14.43
C LYS A 77 10.92 28.24 14.05
N THR A 78 10.43 28.65 12.89
CA THR A 78 9.44 27.86 12.19
C THR A 78 10.18 26.72 11.52
N PRO A 79 9.85 25.44 11.78
CA PRO A 79 10.48 24.34 11.07
C PRO A 79 10.21 24.55 9.58
N GLN A 80 11.27 24.77 8.81
CA GLN A 80 11.15 24.69 7.36
C GLN A 80 10.94 23.21 7.01
N PRO A 81 10.08 22.89 6.03
CA PRO A 81 10.05 21.55 5.46
C PRO A 81 11.51 21.17 5.14
N ASN A 82 11.94 20.00 5.57
CA ASN A 82 13.24 19.48 5.14
C ASN A 82 13.16 19.22 3.63
N GLU A 83 13.39 20.24 2.81
CA GLU A 83 13.38 20.14 1.34
C GLU A 83 14.56 19.31 0.80
N ASN A 84 15.51 18.90 1.66
CA ASN A 84 16.80 18.35 1.22
C ASN A 84 17.21 17.04 1.92
N LYS A 85 16.27 16.17 2.30
CA LYS A 85 16.63 14.74 2.33
C LYS A 85 16.27 14.17 0.97
N PRO A 86 17.23 13.68 0.16
CA PRO A 86 16.90 12.99 -1.06
C PRO A 86 15.92 11.88 -0.72
N ALA A 87 14.78 11.84 -1.41
CA ALA A 87 13.80 10.80 -1.17
C ALA A 87 14.50 9.44 -1.34
N MET A 88 14.43 8.62 -0.29
CA MET A 88 15.03 7.28 -0.30
C MET A 88 13.94 6.28 -0.66
N THR A 89 14.31 5.27 -1.44
CA THR A 89 13.47 4.10 -1.66
C THR A 89 13.09 3.50 -0.31
N LYS A 90 11.78 3.37 -0.08
CA LYS A 90 11.23 2.78 1.13
C LYS A 90 10.76 1.38 0.82
N ASN A 91 11.30 0.39 1.53
CA ASN A 91 10.81 -0.98 1.49
C ASN A 91 10.60 -1.47 2.93
N ILE A 92 9.35 -1.50 3.37
CA ILE A 92 8.99 -1.97 4.73
C ILE A 92 8.88 -3.51 4.85
N ALA A 93 8.99 -4.23 3.73
CA ALA A 93 8.96 -5.69 3.69
C ALA A 93 10.13 -6.25 2.84
N PRO A 94 11.39 -6.03 3.28
CA PRO A 94 12.59 -6.38 2.50
C PRO A 94 12.78 -7.89 2.24
N GLN A 95 12.10 -8.75 2.98
CA GLN A 95 12.07 -10.21 2.78
C GLN A 95 11.32 -10.65 1.52
N ILE A 96 10.66 -9.72 0.83
CA ILE A 96 9.88 -9.97 -0.39
C ILE A 96 10.62 -9.35 -1.58
N LYS A 97 10.97 -10.18 -2.57
CA LYS A 97 11.78 -9.73 -3.72
C LYS A 97 10.99 -8.91 -4.75
N ASN A 98 9.74 -9.28 -5.02
CA ASN A 98 8.90 -8.61 -6.03
C ASN A 98 7.49 -8.38 -5.50
N PHE A 99 6.96 -7.18 -5.75
CA PHE A 99 5.59 -6.82 -5.41
C PHE A 99 4.78 -6.61 -6.70
N ILE A 100 3.65 -7.32 -6.81
CA ILE A 100 2.77 -7.29 -7.97
C ILE A 100 1.45 -6.65 -7.55
N MET A 101 1.15 -5.48 -8.11
CA MET A 101 -0.10 -4.78 -7.84
C MET A 101 -1.13 -5.15 -8.90
N VAL A 102 -2.16 -5.90 -8.51
CA VAL A 102 -3.28 -6.26 -9.39
C VAL A 102 -4.41 -5.26 -9.15
N SER A 103 -4.67 -4.39 -10.12
CA SER A 103 -5.68 -3.33 -10.06
C SER A 103 -6.80 -3.54 -11.08
N SER A 104 -7.89 -2.81 -10.90
CA SER A 104 -9.01 -2.73 -11.84
C SER A 104 -9.70 -1.38 -11.73
N GLY A 105 -10.15 -0.84 -12.85
CA GLY A 105 -10.89 0.42 -12.87
C GLY A 105 -12.25 0.36 -12.15
N LYS A 106 -12.87 -0.82 -12.08
CA LYS A 106 -14.18 -1.03 -11.45
C LYS A 106 -14.29 -2.40 -10.77
N GLY A 107 -15.29 -2.53 -9.88
CA GLY A 107 -15.65 -3.82 -9.29
C GLY A 107 -16.26 -4.81 -10.29
N GLY A 108 -16.13 -6.10 -10.02
CA GLY A 108 -16.80 -7.17 -10.78
C GLY A 108 -16.11 -7.63 -12.06
N VAL A 109 -14.96 -7.05 -12.46
CA VAL A 109 -14.19 -7.49 -13.64
C VAL A 109 -13.40 -8.79 -13.42
N GLY A 110 -13.42 -9.35 -12.20
CA GLY A 110 -12.72 -10.59 -11.84
C GLY A 110 -11.27 -10.40 -11.41
N LYS A 111 -10.90 -9.21 -10.92
CA LYS A 111 -9.58 -8.90 -10.34
C LYS A 111 -9.12 -9.94 -9.31
N SER A 112 -9.91 -10.22 -8.27
CA SER A 112 -9.56 -11.20 -7.22
C SER A 112 -9.43 -12.63 -7.77
N THR A 113 -10.25 -12.99 -8.76
CA THR A 113 -10.12 -14.26 -9.49
C THR A 113 -8.80 -14.38 -10.22
N THR A 114 -8.39 -13.32 -10.92
CA THR A 114 -7.08 -13.23 -11.56
C THR A 114 -5.97 -13.32 -10.53
N SER A 115 -6.03 -12.56 -9.44
CA SER A 115 -5.03 -12.55 -8.36
C SER A 115 -4.80 -13.94 -7.75
N VAL A 116 -5.88 -14.67 -7.42
CA VAL A 116 -5.82 -16.03 -6.86
C VAL A 116 -5.18 -17.01 -7.84
N ASN A 117 -5.66 -17.04 -9.09
CA ASN A 117 -5.18 -18.03 -10.06
C ASN A 117 -3.76 -17.73 -10.55
N LEU A 118 -3.40 -16.44 -10.68
CA LEU A 118 -2.03 -16.02 -10.97
C LEU A 118 -1.07 -16.42 -9.85
N ALA A 119 -1.41 -16.17 -8.59
CA ALA A 119 -0.55 -16.50 -7.45
C ALA A 119 -0.27 -18.01 -7.38
N ILE A 120 -1.30 -18.84 -7.58
CA ILE A 120 -1.15 -20.30 -7.58
C ILE A 120 -0.34 -20.76 -8.81
N ALA A 121 -0.57 -20.20 -10.00
CA ALA A 121 0.21 -20.53 -11.19
C ALA A 121 1.71 -20.20 -11.02
N LEU A 122 2.04 -19.05 -10.42
CA LEU A 122 3.42 -18.68 -10.08
C LEU A 122 4.04 -19.67 -9.07
N ALA A 123 3.27 -20.13 -8.08
CA ALA A 123 3.73 -21.12 -7.11
C ALA A 123 3.97 -22.50 -7.75
N GLN A 124 3.09 -22.93 -8.67
CA GLN A 124 3.27 -24.16 -9.46
C GLN A 124 4.53 -24.12 -10.34
N GLN A 125 5.00 -22.93 -10.71
CA GLN A 125 6.27 -22.69 -11.41
C GLN A 125 7.48 -22.58 -10.46
N GLY A 126 7.32 -22.97 -9.20
CA GLY A 126 8.40 -23.07 -8.21
C GLY A 126 8.77 -21.76 -7.52
N LYS A 127 7.95 -20.71 -7.64
CA LYS A 127 8.17 -19.46 -6.89
C LYS A 127 7.61 -19.57 -5.48
N LYS A 128 8.28 -18.94 -4.50
CA LYS A 128 7.68 -18.70 -3.19
C LYS A 128 6.74 -17.51 -3.29
N VAL A 129 5.44 -17.75 -3.16
CA VAL A 129 4.41 -16.73 -3.45
C VAL A 129 3.55 -16.46 -2.23
N GLY A 130 3.38 -15.17 -1.95
CA GLY A 130 2.33 -14.65 -1.07
C GLY A 130 1.19 -14.04 -1.88
N LEU A 131 -0.02 -14.06 -1.31
CA LEU A 131 -1.20 -13.37 -1.81
C LEU A 131 -1.79 -12.50 -0.70
N LEU A 132 -1.80 -11.19 -0.91
CA LEU A 132 -2.40 -10.23 0.00
C LEU A 132 -3.69 -9.70 -0.59
N ASP A 133 -4.81 -9.97 0.08
CA ASP A 133 -6.10 -9.39 -0.22
C ASP A 133 -6.24 -8.02 0.48
N ALA A 134 -6.08 -6.96 -0.30
CA ALA A 134 -6.18 -5.58 0.15
C ALA A 134 -7.56 -4.97 -0.10
N ASP A 135 -8.53 -5.73 -0.63
CA ASP A 135 -9.90 -5.25 -0.82
C ASP A 135 -10.68 -5.32 0.50
N ILE A 136 -10.54 -4.26 1.28
CA ILE A 136 -11.17 -4.09 2.59
C ILE A 136 -12.69 -4.12 2.52
N TYR A 137 -13.29 -3.65 1.41
CA TYR A 137 -14.72 -3.48 1.28
C TYR A 137 -15.44 -4.76 0.85
N GLY A 138 -14.72 -5.69 0.24
CA GLY A 138 -15.25 -6.95 -0.24
C GLY A 138 -14.19 -8.05 -0.28
N PRO A 139 -13.64 -8.48 0.87
CA PRO A 139 -12.60 -9.50 0.90
C PRO A 139 -13.16 -10.84 0.43
N ASN A 140 -12.78 -11.27 -0.77
CA ASN A 140 -13.29 -12.49 -1.40
C ASN A 140 -12.28 -13.64 -1.37
N ILE A 141 -10.98 -13.32 -1.26
CA ILE A 141 -9.89 -14.28 -1.43
C ILE A 141 -9.94 -15.43 -0.41
N PRO A 142 -10.23 -15.21 0.89
CA PRO A 142 -10.40 -16.31 1.84
C PRO A 142 -11.44 -17.34 1.39
N ARG A 143 -12.60 -16.93 0.86
CA ARG A 143 -13.59 -17.87 0.32
C ARG A 143 -13.06 -18.60 -0.91
N MET A 144 -12.43 -17.88 -1.84
CA MET A 144 -11.90 -18.46 -3.08
C MET A 144 -10.79 -19.48 -2.87
N LEU A 145 -10.13 -19.45 -1.71
CA LEU A 145 -9.13 -20.43 -1.30
C LEU A 145 -9.68 -21.50 -0.34
N GLY A 146 -10.96 -21.45 0.03
CA GLY A 146 -11.56 -22.38 0.99
C GLY A 146 -11.17 -22.11 2.45
N LEU A 147 -10.71 -20.89 2.75
CA LEU A 147 -10.16 -20.45 4.03
C LEU A 147 -11.09 -19.53 4.85
N HIS A 148 -12.35 -19.37 4.43
CA HIS A 148 -13.31 -18.43 5.05
C HIS A 148 -13.65 -18.72 6.52
N THR A 149 -13.39 -19.92 7.02
CA THR A 149 -13.56 -20.29 8.45
C THR A 149 -12.24 -20.31 9.21
N ASN A 150 -11.11 -20.16 8.52
CA ASN A 150 -9.79 -20.17 9.14
C ASN A 150 -9.47 -18.80 9.74
N LYS A 151 -8.86 -18.81 10.92
CA LYS A 151 -8.27 -17.62 11.53
C LYS A 151 -6.75 -17.77 11.58
N PRO A 152 -5.97 -16.73 11.30
CA PRO A 152 -4.53 -16.76 11.39
C PRO A 152 -4.14 -16.93 12.86
N GLU A 153 -3.13 -17.76 13.07
CA GLU A 153 -2.52 -17.88 14.39
C GLU A 153 -1.67 -16.65 14.68
N VAL A 154 -1.57 -16.32 15.97
CA VAL A 154 -0.73 -15.23 16.45
C VAL A 154 0.57 -15.81 16.99
N ASP A 155 1.68 -15.12 16.81
CA ASP A 155 2.96 -15.49 17.36
C ASP A 155 2.96 -15.50 18.89
N SER A 156 4.01 -16.04 19.51
CA SER A 156 4.14 -16.12 20.97
C SER A 156 4.12 -14.76 21.67
N SER A 157 4.42 -13.66 20.95
CA SER A 157 4.35 -12.31 21.49
C SER A 157 2.95 -11.69 21.44
N GLY A 158 2.02 -12.31 20.72
CA GLY A 158 0.67 -11.78 20.51
C GLY A 158 0.61 -10.58 19.54
N LYS A 159 1.69 -10.29 18.82
CA LYS A 159 1.80 -9.08 17.98
C LYS A 159 1.82 -9.36 16.49
N LYS A 160 2.26 -10.55 16.08
CA LYS A 160 2.42 -10.90 14.67
C LYS A 160 1.52 -12.05 14.28
N LEU A 161 1.12 -12.06 13.01
CA LEU A 161 0.22 -13.07 12.46
C LEU A 161 0.98 -14.03 11.55
N PHE A 162 0.71 -15.32 11.69
CA PHE A 162 1.13 -16.30 10.69
C PHE A 162 0.17 -16.24 9.48
N PRO A 163 0.69 -16.14 8.24
CA PRO A 163 -0.15 -16.19 7.07
C PRO A 163 -0.81 -17.56 6.94
N LEU A 164 -2.05 -17.55 6.46
CA LEU A 164 -2.75 -18.78 6.10
C LEU A 164 -2.04 -19.42 4.90
N LYS A 165 -2.18 -20.73 4.72
CA LYS A 165 -1.56 -21.45 3.60
C LYS A 165 -2.62 -22.24 2.85
N ALA A 166 -2.62 -22.12 1.53
CA ALA A 166 -3.46 -22.91 0.65
C ALA A 166 -2.78 -23.04 -0.72
N TYR A 167 -2.93 -24.19 -1.39
CA TYR A 167 -2.49 -24.38 -2.77
C TYR A 167 -1.05 -23.94 -3.09
N GLY A 168 -0.13 -24.08 -2.12
CA GLY A 168 1.28 -23.71 -2.27
C GLY A 168 1.59 -22.22 -2.09
N ILE A 169 0.62 -21.39 -1.69
CA ILE A 169 0.80 -19.96 -1.42
C ILE A 169 0.56 -19.62 0.05
N GLU A 170 1.25 -18.58 0.53
CA GLU A 170 0.93 -17.88 1.78
C GLU A 170 -0.15 -16.83 1.48
N MET A 171 -1.13 -16.66 2.37
CA MET A 171 -2.24 -15.73 2.18
C MET A 171 -2.54 -14.93 3.45
N MET A 172 -2.81 -13.65 3.26
CA MET A 172 -3.43 -12.80 4.27
C MET A 172 -4.48 -11.90 3.63
N SER A 173 -5.52 -11.55 4.39
CA SER A 173 -6.59 -10.67 3.92
C SER A 173 -6.93 -9.61 4.95
N MET A 174 -7.20 -8.39 4.49
CA MET A 174 -7.68 -7.30 5.34
C MET A 174 -8.97 -7.67 6.08
N GLY A 175 -9.81 -8.50 5.46
CA GLY A 175 -11.05 -9.00 6.07
C GLY A 175 -10.84 -9.89 7.30
N VAL A 176 -9.60 -10.29 7.57
CA VAL A 176 -9.23 -11.15 8.70
C VAL A 176 -8.73 -10.34 9.90
N LEU A 177 -8.19 -9.14 9.69
CA LEU A 177 -7.71 -8.26 10.77
C LEU A 177 -8.86 -7.66 11.59
N TYR A 178 -10.04 -7.54 11.00
CA TYR A 178 -11.18 -6.86 11.61
C TYR A 178 -12.40 -7.79 11.58
N ASP A 179 -13.07 -7.94 12.73
CA ASP A 179 -14.23 -8.81 12.84
C ASP A 179 -15.35 -8.38 11.88
N ALA A 180 -15.82 -9.31 11.06
CA ALA A 180 -16.87 -9.10 10.05
C ALA A 180 -18.20 -8.53 10.59
N ASN A 181 -18.41 -8.59 11.91
CA ASN A 181 -19.63 -8.07 12.57
C ASN A 181 -19.54 -6.59 12.96
N GLN A 182 -18.40 -5.92 12.77
CA GLN A 182 -18.29 -4.48 12.97
C GLN A 182 -18.34 -3.78 11.62
N SER A 183 -19.41 -3.04 11.36
CA SER A 183 -19.46 -2.08 10.25
C SER A 183 -18.52 -0.92 10.57
N LEU A 184 -17.22 -1.13 10.31
CA LEU A 184 -16.20 -0.12 10.52
C LEU A 184 -16.22 0.86 9.34
N ILE A 185 -16.31 2.14 9.66
CA ILE A 185 -16.12 3.21 8.66
C ILE A 185 -14.62 3.36 8.44
N TRP A 186 -14.15 2.87 7.31
CA TRP A 186 -12.75 2.98 6.91
C TRP A 186 -12.41 4.40 6.51
N ARG A 187 -11.54 5.03 7.30
CA ARG A 187 -10.94 6.34 6.99
C ARG A 187 -9.54 6.13 6.42
N GLY A 188 -9.09 7.03 5.55
CA GLY A 188 -7.75 6.96 4.90
C GLY A 188 -6.62 6.53 5.84
N PRO A 189 -6.41 7.18 7.00
CA PRO A 189 -5.35 6.81 7.94
C PRO A 189 -5.45 5.37 8.49
N MET A 190 -6.65 4.82 8.63
CA MET A 190 -6.84 3.42 9.07
C MET A 190 -6.41 2.45 7.98
N ILE A 191 -6.79 2.74 6.72
CA ILE A 191 -6.37 1.95 5.56
C ILE A 191 -4.85 1.95 5.45
N MET A 192 -4.23 3.12 5.57
CA MET A 192 -2.77 3.25 5.53
C MET A 192 -2.08 2.40 6.59
N ARG A 193 -2.58 2.47 7.83
CA ARG A 193 -2.05 1.67 8.93
C ARG A 193 -2.25 0.17 8.68
N ALA A 194 -3.44 -0.25 8.26
CA ALA A 194 -3.72 -1.65 8.00
C ALA A 194 -2.79 -2.22 6.90
N ILE A 195 -2.56 -1.47 5.82
CA ILE A 195 -1.61 -1.81 4.75
C ILE A 195 -0.20 -2.01 5.31
N GLN A 196 0.28 -1.08 6.14
CA GLN A 196 1.59 -1.22 6.76
C GLN A 196 1.67 -2.47 7.64
N GLN A 197 0.65 -2.73 8.46
CA GLN A 197 0.60 -3.92 9.33
C GLN A 197 0.60 -5.22 8.52
N MET A 198 -0.07 -5.27 7.36
CA MET A 198 -0.01 -6.45 6.50
C MET A 198 1.37 -6.74 5.92
N LEU A 199 2.20 -5.72 5.79
CA LEU A 199 3.57 -5.85 5.29
C LEU A 199 4.57 -6.11 6.42
N THR A 200 4.34 -5.60 7.63
CA THR A 200 5.30 -5.66 8.76
C THR A 200 4.95 -6.68 9.85
N ASP A 201 3.66 -6.85 10.13
CA ASP A 201 3.15 -7.62 11.28
C ASP A 201 2.72 -9.03 10.87
N VAL A 202 2.63 -9.30 9.56
CA VAL A 202 2.47 -10.65 9.03
C VAL A 202 3.85 -11.29 8.85
N LEU A 203 4.00 -12.51 9.38
CA LEU A 203 5.22 -13.32 9.26
C LEU A 203 5.29 -14.00 7.89
N TRP A 204 5.35 -13.20 6.83
CA TRP A 204 5.68 -13.68 5.48
C TRP A 204 7.03 -14.38 5.52
N SER A 205 7.15 -15.51 4.82
CA SER A 205 8.47 -16.10 4.57
C SER A 205 9.29 -15.25 3.60
N GLU A 206 10.52 -15.69 3.30
CA GLU A 206 11.32 -15.11 2.22
C GLU A 206 10.65 -15.40 0.87
N LEU A 207 9.82 -14.48 0.39
CA LEU A 207 9.01 -14.64 -0.82
C LEU A 207 9.76 -14.14 -2.06
N ASP A 208 9.61 -14.87 -3.16
CA ASP A 208 10.02 -14.37 -4.47
C ASP A 208 9.04 -13.32 -4.99
N ILE A 209 7.74 -13.49 -4.70
CA ILE A 209 6.65 -12.65 -5.23
C ILE A 209 5.55 -12.50 -4.18
N LEU A 210 5.10 -11.27 -3.92
CA LEU A 210 3.84 -10.97 -3.25
C LEU A 210 2.85 -10.40 -4.27
N VAL A 211 1.76 -11.12 -4.54
CA VAL A 211 0.64 -10.64 -5.34
C VAL A 211 -0.33 -9.88 -4.43
N ILE A 212 -0.67 -8.66 -4.79
CA ILE A 212 -1.55 -7.79 -4.00
C ILE A 212 -2.83 -7.55 -4.80
N ASP A 213 -3.95 -8.04 -4.27
CA ASP A 213 -5.28 -7.80 -4.82
C ASP A 213 -5.80 -6.45 -4.31
N MET A 214 -5.67 -5.41 -5.13
CA MET A 214 -5.99 -4.04 -4.72
C MET A 214 -7.51 -3.82 -4.59
N PRO A 215 -8.00 -2.90 -3.77
CA PRO A 215 -9.39 -2.45 -3.89
C PRO A 215 -9.65 -1.84 -5.28
N PRO A 216 -10.90 -1.84 -5.78
CA PRO A 216 -11.22 -1.24 -7.08
C PRO A 216 -10.95 0.28 -7.09
N GLY A 217 -10.61 0.82 -8.26
CA GLY A 217 -10.37 2.25 -8.46
C GLY A 217 -8.89 2.66 -8.32
N THR A 218 -8.66 3.94 -8.01
CA THR A 218 -7.33 4.58 -7.94
C THR A 218 -7.22 5.51 -6.73
N GLY A 219 -7.50 4.99 -5.54
CA GLY A 219 -7.56 5.76 -4.29
C GLY A 219 -6.29 5.69 -3.42
N ASP A 220 -6.43 6.12 -2.16
CA ASP A 220 -5.32 6.22 -1.20
C ASP A 220 -4.63 4.88 -0.91
N ALA A 221 -5.35 3.75 -1.01
CA ALA A 221 -4.79 2.44 -0.76
C ALA A 221 -3.66 2.10 -1.76
N GLN A 222 -3.88 2.39 -3.05
CA GLN A 222 -2.93 2.17 -4.12
C GLN A 222 -1.66 2.99 -3.93
N LEU A 223 -1.83 4.29 -3.64
CA LEU A 223 -0.72 5.18 -3.34
C LEU A 223 0.06 4.71 -2.11
N THR A 224 -0.63 4.33 -1.03
CA THR A 224 0.00 3.86 0.20
C THR A 224 0.87 2.63 -0.04
N PHE A 225 0.38 1.64 -0.80
CA PHE A 225 1.18 0.45 -1.14
C PHE A 225 2.41 0.85 -1.95
N ALA A 226 2.24 1.66 -3.00
CA ALA A 226 3.34 2.12 -3.84
C ALA A 226 4.40 2.89 -3.04
N GLN A 227 3.98 3.70 -2.06
CA GLN A 227 4.88 4.42 -1.16
C GLN A 227 5.57 3.53 -0.12
N SER A 228 4.97 2.39 0.22
CA SER A 228 5.47 1.51 1.28
C SER A 228 6.51 0.50 0.79
N VAL A 229 6.41 0.09 -0.47
CA VAL A 229 7.28 -0.93 -1.10
C VAL A 229 7.57 -0.59 -2.57
N PRO A 230 8.74 -0.97 -3.11
CA PRO A 230 9.06 -0.79 -4.52
C PRO A 230 8.26 -1.78 -5.38
N VAL A 231 7.17 -1.31 -6.00
CA VAL A 231 6.30 -2.17 -6.81
C VAL A 231 7.00 -2.56 -8.10
N SER A 232 7.13 -3.87 -8.33
CA SER A 232 7.88 -4.43 -9.46
C SER A 232 7.02 -4.57 -10.72
N ALA A 233 5.71 -4.71 -10.55
CA ALA A 233 4.78 -4.80 -11.68
C ALA A 233 3.37 -4.34 -11.31
N GLY A 234 2.77 -3.52 -12.16
CA GLY A 234 1.34 -3.26 -12.22
C GLY A 234 0.66 -4.15 -13.25
N ILE A 235 -0.48 -4.75 -12.88
CA ILE A 235 -1.35 -5.51 -13.76
C ILE A 235 -2.76 -4.92 -13.67
N THR A 236 -3.35 -4.58 -14.82
CA THR A 236 -4.72 -4.06 -14.89
C THR A 236 -5.66 -5.15 -15.40
N VAL A 237 -6.68 -5.51 -14.62
CA VAL A 237 -7.72 -6.46 -15.02
C VAL A 237 -8.93 -5.68 -15.55
N THR A 238 -9.43 -6.09 -16.71
CA THR A 238 -10.59 -5.48 -17.37
C THR A 238 -11.48 -6.52 -18.04
N THR A 239 -12.58 -6.08 -18.66
CA THR A 239 -13.40 -6.90 -19.55
C THR A 239 -13.52 -6.22 -20.92
N PRO A 240 -13.93 -6.92 -22.00
CA PRO A 240 -13.93 -6.35 -23.35
C PRO A 240 -14.94 -5.21 -23.58
N GLN A 241 -15.79 -4.92 -22.58
CA GLN A 241 -16.79 -3.84 -22.64
C GLN A 241 -16.12 -2.47 -22.56
N GLN A 242 -16.55 -1.52 -23.41
CA GLN A 242 -15.97 -0.18 -23.47
C GLN A 242 -15.92 0.53 -22.11
N VAL A 243 -16.99 0.46 -21.33
CA VAL A 243 -17.05 1.06 -19.99
C VAL A 243 -15.98 0.51 -19.05
N SER A 244 -15.63 -0.79 -19.15
CA SER A 244 -14.55 -1.38 -18.36
C SER A 244 -13.18 -0.86 -18.80
N LEU A 245 -13.00 -0.69 -20.11
CA LEU A 245 -11.74 -0.20 -20.70
C LEU A 245 -11.48 1.25 -20.30
N ASP A 246 -12.52 2.09 -20.32
CA ASP A 246 -12.43 3.50 -19.92
C ASP A 246 -12.04 3.63 -18.43
N ASP A 247 -12.60 2.79 -17.56
CA ASP A 247 -12.21 2.76 -16.15
C ASP A 247 -10.79 2.21 -15.96
N SER A 248 -10.38 1.24 -16.79
CA SER A 248 -9.05 0.60 -16.72
C SER A 248 -7.92 1.54 -17.12
N ALA A 249 -8.20 2.51 -18.01
CA ALA A 249 -7.27 3.58 -18.34
C ALA A 249 -6.80 4.32 -17.07
N ARG A 250 -7.69 4.59 -16.12
CA ARG A 250 -7.32 5.25 -14.85
C ARG A 250 -6.30 4.45 -14.03
N SER A 251 -6.43 3.12 -14.00
CA SER A 251 -5.46 2.26 -13.32
C SER A 251 -4.09 2.29 -13.99
N LEU A 252 -4.04 2.35 -15.32
CA LEU A 252 -2.80 2.45 -16.09
C LEU A 252 -2.15 3.83 -15.93
N ASP A 253 -2.95 4.91 -15.97
CA ASP A 253 -2.51 6.28 -15.66
C ASP A 253 -1.87 6.36 -14.27
N MET A 254 -2.50 5.72 -13.28
CA MET A 254 -1.97 5.66 -11.92
C MET A 254 -0.60 4.96 -11.88
N PHE A 255 -0.43 3.82 -12.57
CA PHE A 255 0.87 3.17 -12.65
C PHE A 255 1.94 4.05 -13.29
N GLN A 256 1.61 4.74 -14.40
CA GLN A 256 2.55 5.69 -15.02
C GLN A 256 2.93 6.83 -14.09
N LYS A 257 1.94 7.47 -13.43
CA LYS A 257 2.18 8.57 -12.47
C LYS A 257 3.02 8.13 -11.28
N LEU A 258 2.88 6.87 -10.87
CA LEU A 258 3.64 6.30 -9.75
C LEU A 258 4.96 5.66 -10.19
N ASN A 259 5.33 5.77 -11.47
CA ASN A 259 6.51 5.12 -12.07
C ASN A 259 6.56 3.60 -11.82
N ILE A 260 5.40 2.95 -11.74
CA ILE A 260 5.28 1.51 -11.57
C ILE A 260 5.42 0.84 -12.94
N PRO A 261 6.34 -0.13 -13.14
CA PRO A 261 6.44 -0.87 -14.39
C PRO A 261 5.14 -1.61 -14.72
N ILE A 262 4.57 -1.39 -15.91
CA ILE A 262 3.30 -2.01 -16.31
C ILE A 262 3.59 -3.34 -17.00
N ALA A 263 3.32 -4.46 -16.32
CA ALA A 263 3.47 -5.79 -16.93
C ALA A 263 2.42 -6.03 -18.03
N GLY A 264 1.21 -5.50 -17.85
CA GLY A 264 0.20 -5.43 -18.90
C GLY A 264 -1.23 -5.58 -18.43
N ILE A 265 -2.11 -5.83 -19.39
CA ILE A 265 -3.55 -5.90 -19.20
C ILE A 265 -4.00 -7.36 -19.26
N VAL A 266 -4.85 -7.76 -18.32
CA VAL A 266 -5.60 -9.02 -18.37
C VAL A 266 -7.02 -8.71 -18.82
N GLU A 267 -7.38 -9.17 -20.01
CA GLU A 267 -8.75 -9.09 -20.51
C GLU A 267 -9.52 -10.32 -20.03
N ASN A 268 -10.21 -10.18 -18.91
CA ASN A 268 -11.04 -11.22 -18.33
C ASN A 268 -12.44 -11.23 -18.98
N MET A 269 -13.12 -12.36 -18.91
CA MET A 269 -14.40 -12.58 -19.61
C MET A 269 -14.31 -12.35 -21.13
N SER A 270 -13.14 -12.65 -21.70
CA SER A 270 -12.85 -12.54 -23.13
C SER A 270 -13.27 -13.83 -23.83
N GLY A 271 -14.50 -13.85 -24.34
CA GLY A 271 -15.16 -15.06 -24.82
C GLY A 271 -15.83 -15.90 -23.73
N PHE A 272 -16.57 -16.92 -24.14
CA PHE A 272 -17.27 -17.88 -23.29
C PHE A 272 -17.10 -19.28 -23.86
N ILE A 273 -16.66 -20.23 -23.03
CA ILE A 273 -16.53 -21.63 -23.42
C ILE A 273 -17.80 -22.39 -22.99
N CYS A 274 -18.55 -22.88 -23.97
CA CYS A 274 -19.75 -23.68 -23.72
C CYS A 274 -19.37 -25.00 -23.03
N SER A 275 -19.95 -25.26 -21.86
CA SER A 275 -19.71 -26.50 -21.09
C SER A 275 -20.21 -27.78 -21.77
N HIS A 276 -21.11 -27.67 -22.75
CA HIS A 276 -21.69 -28.83 -23.44
C HIS A 276 -20.95 -29.21 -24.73
N CYS A 277 -20.49 -28.22 -25.50
CA CYS A 277 -19.91 -28.45 -26.83
C CYS A 277 -18.51 -27.85 -27.04
N ASN A 278 -17.92 -27.19 -26.03
CA ASN A 278 -16.62 -26.51 -26.08
C ASN A 278 -16.49 -25.41 -27.15
N HIS A 279 -17.60 -25.01 -27.78
CA HIS A 279 -17.61 -23.87 -28.68
C HIS A 279 -17.35 -22.58 -27.90
N GLU A 280 -16.47 -21.72 -28.43
CA GLU A 280 -16.18 -20.41 -27.90
C GLU A 280 -17.08 -19.35 -28.56
N SER A 281 -17.74 -18.51 -27.76
CA SER A 281 -18.53 -17.39 -28.26
C SER A 281 -18.20 -16.07 -27.56
N ASP A 282 -18.21 -14.97 -28.31
CA ASP A 282 -17.76 -13.65 -27.84
C ASP A 282 -18.90 -12.86 -27.19
N ILE A 283 -19.53 -13.39 -26.14
CA ILE A 283 -20.75 -12.81 -25.54
C ILE A 283 -20.56 -11.38 -24.98
N PHE A 284 -19.33 -11.03 -24.58
CA PHE A 284 -18.97 -9.68 -24.12
C PHE A 284 -18.01 -8.96 -25.09
N GLY A 285 -17.74 -9.56 -26.26
CA GLY A 285 -16.64 -9.18 -27.13
C GLY A 285 -15.32 -9.90 -26.80
N LYS A 286 -14.29 -9.62 -27.58
CA LYS A 286 -12.94 -10.19 -27.47
C LYS A 286 -11.92 -9.28 -28.16
N GLY A 287 -10.74 -9.10 -27.56
CA GLY A 287 -9.65 -8.32 -28.15
C GLY A 287 -9.82 -6.79 -28.07
N SER A 288 -10.82 -6.31 -27.35
CA SER A 288 -11.09 -4.87 -27.23
C SER A 288 -9.97 -4.10 -26.52
N SER A 289 -9.18 -4.79 -25.70
CA SER A 289 -8.08 -4.20 -24.91
C SER A 289 -6.84 -3.83 -25.73
N GLU A 290 -6.72 -4.26 -26.99
CA GLU A 290 -5.54 -3.98 -27.83
C GLU A 290 -5.26 -2.48 -28.02
N LYS A 291 -6.33 -1.69 -28.19
CA LYS A 291 -6.20 -0.24 -28.34
C LYS A 291 -5.65 0.40 -27.06
N LEU A 292 -6.14 -0.06 -25.91
CA LEU A 292 -5.70 0.41 -24.60
C LEU A 292 -4.25 0.00 -24.32
N ALA A 293 -3.87 -1.22 -24.67
CA ALA A 293 -2.49 -1.70 -24.54
C ALA A 293 -1.51 -0.82 -25.34
N LYS A 294 -1.85 -0.50 -26.60
CA LYS A 294 -1.06 0.41 -27.44
C LYS A 294 -0.96 1.82 -26.87
N GLN A 295 -2.05 2.35 -26.31
CA GLN A 295 -2.07 3.70 -25.72
C GLN A 295 -1.09 3.84 -24.56
N TYR A 296 -0.93 2.81 -23.75
CA TYR A 296 -0.07 2.82 -22.56
C TYR A 296 1.29 2.14 -22.77
N ASP A 297 1.67 1.89 -24.02
CA ASP A 297 2.90 1.18 -24.40
C ASP A 297 3.10 -0.12 -23.59
N THR A 298 2.04 -0.92 -23.53
CA THR A 298 2.01 -2.17 -22.77
C THR A 298 1.40 -3.30 -23.58
N ASN A 299 1.35 -4.49 -23.00
CA ASN A 299 0.92 -5.72 -23.66
C ASN A 299 -0.36 -6.30 -23.05
N ILE A 300 -1.04 -7.15 -23.80
CA ILE A 300 -2.06 -8.05 -23.25
C ILE A 300 -1.35 -9.26 -22.67
N LEU A 301 -1.41 -9.42 -21.34
CA LEU A 301 -0.80 -10.54 -20.63
C LEU A 301 -1.58 -11.84 -20.82
N ALA A 302 -2.92 -11.72 -20.79
CA ALA A 302 -3.80 -12.85 -20.97
C ALA A 302 -5.20 -12.41 -21.39
N GLN A 303 -5.85 -13.29 -22.13
CA GLN A 303 -7.29 -13.28 -22.35
C GLN A 303 -7.88 -14.49 -21.63
N ILE A 304 -8.73 -14.24 -20.65
CA ILE A 304 -9.34 -15.29 -19.84
C ILE A 304 -10.82 -15.40 -20.24
N PRO A 305 -11.25 -16.53 -20.83
CA PRO A 305 -12.65 -16.69 -21.18
C PRO A 305 -13.50 -16.97 -19.95
N LEU A 306 -14.82 -16.79 -20.11
CA LEU A 306 -15.79 -17.30 -19.16
C LEU A 306 -15.87 -18.82 -19.25
N GLU A 307 -15.48 -19.48 -18.17
CA GLU A 307 -15.70 -20.91 -17.95
C GLU A 307 -16.52 -21.10 -16.68
N GLY A 308 -17.57 -21.93 -16.72
CA GLY A 308 -18.42 -22.21 -15.55
C GLY A 308 -17.62 -22.71 -14.33
N LYS A 309 -16.54 -23.45 -14.60
CA LYS A 309 -15.61 -23.97 -13.60
C LYS A 309 -14.86 -22.88 -12.81
N ILE A 310 -14.66 -21.68 -13.39
CA ILE A 310 -14.08 -20.55 -12.64
C ILE A 310 -15.02 -20.13 -11.51
N ARG A 311 -16.30 -19.94 -11.83
CA ARG A 311 -17.33 -19.54 -10.86
C ARG A 311 -17.49 -20.61 -9.79
N GLU A 312 -17.70 -21.87 -10.20
CA GLU A 312 -17.83 -23.00 -9.28
C GLU A 312 -16.62 -23.14 -8.37
N GLY A 313 -15.43 -22.98 -8.93
CA GLY A 313 -14.17 -23.00 -8.19
C GLY A 313 -14.07 -21.87 -7.17
N GLY A 314 -14.35 -20.63 -7.58
CA GLY A 314 -14.33 -19.48 -6.69
C GLY A 314 -15.31 -19.60 -5.52
N ASP A 315 -16.52 -20.11 -5.77
CA ASP A 315 -17.55 -20.25 -4.72
C ASP A 315 -17.22 -21.34 -3.70
N ASN A 316 -16.58 -22.43 -4.15
CA ASN A 316 -16.29 -23.61 -3.35
C ASN A 316 -14.84 -23.70 -2.85
N GLY A 317 -14.05 -22.64 -3.04
CA GLY A 317 -12.66 -22.62 -2.62
C GLY A 317 -11.75 -23.55 -3.42
N LYS A 318 -12.07 -23.82 -4.69
CA LYS A 318 -11.36 -24.74 -5.60
C LYS A 318 -10.85 -24.01 -6.86
N PRO A 319 -9.74 -23.26 -6.78
CA PRO A 319 -9.21 -22.47 -7.90
C PRO A 319 -8.98 -23.29 -9.17
N ILE A 320 -9.30 -22.71 -10.33
CA ILE A 320 -9.32 -23.46 -11.61
C ILE A 320 -7.93 -23.97 -12.00
N VAL A 321 -6.87 -23.18 -11.76
CA VAL A 321 -5.48 -23.58 -12.07
C VAL A 321 -5.00 -24.81 -11.30
N PHE A 322 -5.61 -25.09 -10.13
CA PHE A 322 -5.27 -26.24 -9.32
C PHE A 322 -6.15 -27.45 -9.65
N PHE A 323 -7.47 -27.25 -9.75
CA PHE A 323 -8.43 -28.34 -9.89
C PHE A 323 -8.76 -28.73 -11.33
N ASN A 324 -8.53 -27.84 -12.29
CA ASN A 324 -8.77 -28.09 -13.72
C ASN A 324 -7.60 -27.52 -14.56
N PRO A 325 -6.36 -28.01 -14.36
CA PRO A 325 -5.17 -27.46 -15.01
C PRO A 325 -5.23 -27.52 -16.55
N GLU A 326 -6.00 -28.45 -17.11
CA GLU A 326 -6.18 -28.61 -18.55
C GLU A 326 -7.19 -27.64 -19.18
N SER A 327 -7.92 -26.86 -18.39
CA SER A 327 -8.89 -25.88 -18.88
C SER A 327 -8.21 -24.76 -19.67
N VAL A 328 -8.98 -24.06 -20.52
CA VAL A 328 -8.47 -22.95 -21.33
C VAL A 328 -7.96 -21.84 -20.42
N SER A 329 -8.75 -21.43 -19.43
CA SER A 329 -8.39 -20.40 -18.45
C SER A 329 -7.18 -20.80 -17.60
N ALA A 330 -7.07 -22.06 -17.16
CA ALA A 330 -5.92 -22.52 -16.37
C ALA A 330 -4.61 -22.42 -17.16
N LYS A 331 -4.63 -22.84 -18.43
CA LYS A 331 -3.50 -22.69 -19.37
C LYS A 331 -3.16 -21.21 -19.61
N SER A 332 -4.17 -20.35 -19.76
CA SER A 332 -3.94 -18.90 -19.90
C SER A 332 -3.28 -18.29 -18.67
N TYR A 333 -3.69 -18.65 -17.45
CA TYR A 333 -3.03 -18.19 -16.22
C TYR A 333 -1.59 -18.72 -16.09
N THR A 334 -1.34 -19.96 -16.49
CA THR A 334 0.01 -20.55 -16.49
C THR A 334 0.94 -19.78 -17.44
N LYS A 335 0.49 -19.53 -18.66
CA LYS A 335 1.25 -18.71 -19.64
C LYS A 335 1.44 -17.27 -19.16
N MET A 336 0.43 -16.69 -18.51
CA MET A 336 0.53 -15.37 -17.90
C MET A 336 1.63 -15.34 -16.83
N ALA A 337 1.71 -16.36 -15.97
CA ALA A 337 2.73 -16.48 -14.94
C ALA A 337 4.14 -16.57 -15.55
N ASP A 338 4.34 -17.34 -16.63
CA ASP A 338 5.64 -17.41 -17.35
C ASP A 338 6.06 -16.05 -17.91
N THR A 339 5.10 -15.34 -18.50
CA THR A 339 5.30 -14.01 -19.07
C THR A 339 5.67 -13.00 -17.98
N LEU A 340 4.96 -13.04 -16.85
CA LEU A 340 5.23 -12.17 -15.70
C LEU A 340 6.60 -12.47 -15.08
N ILE A 341 6.99 -13.74 -14.91
CA ILE A 341 8.32 -14.10 -14.41
C ILE A 341 9.42 -13.54 -15.31
N SER A 342 9.21 -13.58 -16.63
CA SER A 342 10.16 -13.04 -17.61
C SER A 342 10.25 -11.51 -17.52
N PHE A 343 9.11 -10.83 -17.39
CA PHE A 343 9.04 -9.38 -17.15
C PHE A 343 9.77 -8.97 -15.87
N LEU A 344 9.53 -9.68 -14.75
CA LEU A 344 10.18 -9.39 -13.47
C LEU A 344 11.69 -9.57 -13.53
N LYS A 345 12.22 -10.52 -14.32
CA LYS A 345 13.67 -10.63 -14.53
C LYS A 345 14.23 -9.35 -15.16
N GLN A 346 13.56 -8.78 -16.15
CA GLN A 346 13.99 -7.55 -16.80
C GLN A 346 13.90 -6.35 -15.85
N VAL A 347 12.80 -6.23 -15.08
CA VAL A 347 12.64 -5.19 -14.06
C VAL A 347 13.77 -5.24 -13.04
N ASN A 348 14.12 -6.43 -12.56
CA ASN A 348 15.20 -6.61 -11.58
C ASN A 348 16.59 -6.35 -12.17
N GLN A 349 16.86 -6.79 -13.40
CA GLN A 349 18.14 -6.53 -14.08
C GLN A 349 18.38 -5.04 -14.31
N ASN A 350 17.32 -4.28 -14.57
CA ASN A 350 17.38 -2.86 -14.87
C ASN A 350 17.07 -1.97 -13.66
N ASN A 351 16.84 -2.55 -12.47
CA ASN A 351 16.45 -1.85 -11.24
C ASN A 351 15.28 -0.86 -11.44
N LEU A 352 14.22 -1.30 -12.13
CA LEU A 352 13.07 -0.45 -12.47
C LEU A 352 12.02 -0.34 -11.35
N ALA A 353 12.13 -1.16 -10.29
CA ALA A 353 11.24 -1.11 -9.14
C ALA A 353 11.78 -0.12 -8.10
N ASP A 354 11.19 1.07 -8.04
CA ASP A 354 11.56 2.14 -7.10
C ASP A 354 10.30 2.90 -6.66
N ASN A 355 10.37 3.57 -5.51
CA ASN A 355 9.30 4.43 -5.01
C ASN A 355 9.82 5.73 -4.37
N LYS A 356 11.09 6.09 -4.60
CA LYS A 356 11.65 7.35 -4.08
C LYS A 356 10.84 8.58 -4.52
N ASP A 357 10.43 8.64 -5.79
CA ASP A 357 9.84 9.85 -6.39
C ASP A 357 8.37 10.06 -6.00
N ILE A 358 7.79 9.08 -5.29
CA ILE A 358 6.39 9.12 -4.85
C ILE A 358 6.27 9.16 -3.32
N GLN A 359 7.40 9.23 -2.59
CA GLN A 359 7.37 9.37 -1.14
C GLN A 359 6.63 10.65 -0.73
N PRO A 360 5.82 10.63 0.33
CA PRO A 360 5.11 11.82 0.78
C PRO A 360 6.13 12.89 1.18
N THR A 361 6.13 14.01 0.46
CA THR A 361 6.79 15.23 0.90
C THR A 361 5.93 15.84 2.02
N GLN A 362 6.51 16.58 2.97
CA GLN A 362 5.72 17.20 4.04
C GLN A 362 4.76 18.30 3.55
N ASP A 363 4.70 18.55 2.24
CA ASP A 363 3.88 19.56 1.61
C ASP A 363 2.66 18.93 0.92
N ASN A 364 1.64 18.61 1.73
CA ASN A 364 0.35 18.06 1.26
C ASN A 364 -0.54 19.15 0.60
N SER A 365 0.02 20.03 -0.22
CA SER A 365 -0.73 21.14 -0.81
C SER A 365 -1.01 20.98 -2.31
N HIS A 366 -0.44 19.98 -2.99
CA HIS A 366 -0.49 19.90 -4.46
C HIS A 366 -1.03 18.59 -5.08
N LEU A 367 -1.57 17.66 -4.27
CA LEU A 367 -2.13 16.39 -4.78
C LEU A 367 -3.63 16.22 -4.48
N HIS A 368 -4.40 17.31 -4.50
CA HIS A 368 -5.86 17.28 -4.46
C HIS A 368 -6.48 17.66 -5.80
#